data_AF-A0A6A7KWZ4-F1
#
_entry.id   AF-A0A6A7KWZ4-F1
#
_cell.length_a   1.000
_cell.length_b   1.000
_cell.length_c   1.000
_cell.angle_alpha   90.00
_cell.angle_beta   90.00
_cell.angle_gamma   90.00
#
_symmetry.space_group_name_H-M   'P 1'
#
loop_
_entity.id
_entity.type
_entity.pdbx_description
1 polymer ?
#
loop_
_entity_poly.entity_id
_entity_poly.type
_entity_poly.pdbx_seq_one_letter_code
_entity_poly.pdbx_strand_id
1 'polypeptide(L)'
;MHGAAEHYGYDTGLFYDCRKDLDAAVASITTAVNASTVEDPLYFIVAGPMQVPVLGILKSRPDVRKHVYVISHSNWNDGLVTRYSFKNTKRDVIQLGVNWIQIRDQNRLLAFSPYGQPAQPEEFEPYFWMRDSEDPKVRFLWERMVVSTRPDPSDSGMAYFLLTGDEEADPAKYKRLFDEKVVPRPVDVRSTVRIEAENFITLDGYELEITDRAASHRTEATPIGGVDVGRIRTSFDQPYTAARTRYDVEVRYFDERGQRSRFALFLNGRARASAWESAGTGQGWTSHTISDVEVSVGDEIGVDVSGPPARLDYVQLNLRSR
;
A
#
# COMPACT_ATOMS: atom_id res chain seq x y z
N MET A 1 15.09 4.57 -22.36
CA MET A 1 14.52 5.51 -21.38
C MET A 1 13.91 6.76 -22.01
N HIS A 2 14.30 7.18 -23.22
CA HIS A 2 13.89 8.50 -23.73
C HIS A 2 12.48 8.59 -24.33
N GLY A 3 11.86 7.48 -24.76
CA GLY A 3 10.55 7.55 -25.43
C GLY A 3 9.44 8.23 -24.63
N ALA A 4 9.21 7.84 -23.37
CA ALA A 4 8.19 8.51 -22.56
C ALA A 4 8.54 9.99 -22.28
N ALA A 5 9.81 10.29 -22.04
CA ALA A 5 10.24 11.67 -21.80
C ALA A 5 10.02 12.56 -23.04
N GLU A 6 10.36 12.06 -24.24
CA GLU A 6 10.18 12.77 -25.51
C GLU A 6 8.69 12.96 -25.86
N HIS A 7 7.89 11.89 -25.80
CA HIS A 7 6.48 11.94 -26.17
C HIS A 7 5.64 12.81 -25.23
N TYR A 8 6.03 12.92 -23.97
CA TYR A 8 5.30 13.69 -22.96
C TYR A 8 5.98 15.01 -22.56
N GLY A 9 7.18 15.30 -23.08
CA GLY A 9 7.91 16.54 -22.82
C GLY A 9 8.51 16.62 -21.41
N TYR A 10 8.87 15.49 -20.81
CA TYR A 10 9.54 15.48 -19.51
C TYR A 10 11.03 15.79 -19.64
N ASP A 11 11.59 16.46 -18.64
CA ASP A 11 13.03 16.65 -18.53
C ASP A 11 13.73 15.29 -18.33
N THR A 12 14.57 14.93 -19.30
CA THR A 12 15.33 13.68 -19.27
C THR A 12 16.32 13.60 -18.10
N GLY A 13 16.73 14.74 -17.53
CA GLY A 13 17.59 14.82 -16.35
C GLY A 13 16.93 14.31 -15.06
N LEU A 14 15.61 14.07 -15.08
CA LEU A 14 14.88 13.49 -13.96
C LEU A 14 14.86 11.95 -13.99
N PHE A 15 15.30 11.32 -15.07
CA PHE A 15 15.25 9.87 -15.24
C PHE A 15 16.61 9.22 -14.98
N TYR A 16 16.66 8.37 -13.97
CA TYR A 16 17.88 7.68 -13.55
C TYR A 16 17.73 6.17 -13.78
N ASP A 17 18.65 5.58 -14.56
CA ASP A 17 18.79 4.12 -14.67
C ASP A 17 19.59 3.61 -13.47
N CYS A 18 18.89 3.17 -12.43
CA CYS A 18 19.51 2.72 -11.18
C CYS A 18 20.41 1.48 -11.33
N ARG A 19 20.38 0.79 -12.49
CA ARG A 19 21.33 -0.28 -12.80
C ARG A 19 22.64 0.23 -13.40
N LYS A 20 22.65 1.44 -13.96
CA LYS A 20 23.83 2.07 -14.56
C LYS A 20 24.45 3.13 -13.66
N ASP A 21 23.60 3.89 -12.98
CA ASP A 21 24.01 4.99 -12.10
C ASP A 21 23.15 4.96 -10.82
N LEU A 22 23.50 4.01 -9.94
CA LEU A 22 22.84 3.84 -8.65
C LEU A 22 23.02 5.07 -7.76
N ASP A 23 24.20 5.68 -7.77
CA ASP A 23 24.52 6.80 -6.89
C ASP A 23 23.69 8.04 -7.26
N ALA A 24 23.53 8.35 -8.55
CA ALA A 24 22.67 9.45 -8.98
C ALA A 24 21.19 9.19 -8.66
N ALA A 25 20.69 7.96 -8.85
CA ALA A 25 19.32 7.60 -8.48
C ALA A 25 19.07 7.77 -6.98
N VAL A 26 20.01 7.29 -6.15
CA VAL A 26 19.95 7.42 -4.68
C VAL A 26 20.04 8.88 -4.24
N ALA A 27 20.92 9.68 -4.86
CA ALA A 27 21.07 11.11 -4.57
C ALA A 27 19.80 11.90 -4.93
N SER A 28 19.16 11.55 -6.04
CA SER A 28 17.88 12.15 -6.47
C SER A 28 16.78 11.92 -5.43
N ILE A 29 16.58 10.67 -4.98
CA ILE A 29 15.61 10.34 -3.92
C ILE A 29 15.97 11.06 -2.62
N THR A 30 17.25 11.05 -2.22
CA THR A 30 17.72 11.73 -0.99
C THR A 30 17.36 13.21 -1.02
N THR A 31 17.57 13.86 -2.16
CA THR A 31 17.27 15.28 -2.37
C THR A 31 15.77 15.56 -2.26
N ALA A 32 14.94 14.75 -2.93
CA ALA A 32 13.48 14.88 -2.87
C ALA A 32 12.96 14.69 -1.44
N VAL A 33 13.44 13.68 -0.70
CA VAL A 33 13.05 13.46 0.70
C VAL A 33 13.47 14.64 1.57
N ASN A 34 14.69 15.15 1.40
CA ASN A 34 15.20 16.29 2.16
C ASN A 34 14.46 17.61 1.88
N ALA A 35 13.75 17.71 0.75
CA ALA A 35 12.93 18.86 0.40
C ALA A 35 11.51 18.79 0.99
N SER A 36 11.06 17.60 1.42
CA SER A 36 9.70 17.43 1.93
C SER A 36 9.42 18.20 3.22
N THR A 37 8.23 18.79 3.29
CA THR A 37 7.72 19.57 4.43
C THR A 37 6.26 19.20 4.71
N VAL A 38 5.67 19.74 5.77
CA VAL A 38 4.24 19.52 6.04
C VAL A 38 3.35 20.22 5.02
N GLU A 39 3.77 21.38 4.50
CA GLU A 39 3.06 22.12 3.45
C GLU A 39 3.31 21.58 2.03
N ASP A 40 4.46 20.95 1.81
CA ASP A 40 4.87 20.34 0.53
C ASP A 40 5.42 18.91 0.78
N PRO A 41 4.53 17.94 1.07
CA PRO A 41 4.94 16.58 1.34
C PRO A 41 5.37 15.85 0.06
N LEU A 42 6.30 14.91 0.21
CA LEU A 42 6.70 14.05 -0.90
C LEU A 42 5.78 12.84 -1.00
N TYR A 43 5.05 12.71 -2.11
CA TYR A 43 4.37 11.47 -2.48
C TYR A 43 5.29 10.62 -3.37
N PHE A 44 5.83 9.54 -2.79
CA PHE A 44 6.77 8.65 -3.46
C PHE A 44 6.07 7.37 -3.90
N ILE A 45 5.75 7.26 -5.19
CA ILE A 45 5.18 6.04 -5.77
C ILE A 45 6.30 5.02 -5.98
N VAL A 46 6.15 3.83 -5.41
CA VAL A 46 7.17 2.78 -5.47
C VAL A 46 6.57 1.48 -5.97
N ALA A 47 7.02 1.08 -7.15
CA ALA A 47 6.85 -0.26 -7.71
C ALA A 47 8.20 -0.97 -7.81
N GLY A 48 8.22 -2.29 -7.64
CA GLY A 48 9.46 -3.07 -7.79
C GLY A 48 10.36 -3.08 -6.54
N PRO A 49 11.66 -3.44 -6.66
CA PRO A 49 12.51 -3.72 -5.50
C PRO A 49 12.73 -2.52 -4.56
N MET A 50 12.68 -2.76 -3.24
CA MET A 50 12.83 -1.70 -2.24
C MET A 50 14.27 -1.20 -2.01
N GLN A 51 15.27 -1.83 -2.62
CA GLN A 51 16.69 -1.49 -2.38
C GLN A 51 17.01 -0.01 -2.64
N VAL A 52 16.57 0.53 -3.78
CA VAL A 52 16.86 1.92 -4.17
C VAL A 52 16.07 2.91 -3.30
N PRO A 53 14.75 2.73 -3.06
CA PRO A 53 14.01 3.48 -2.05
C PRO A 53 14.67 3.50 -0.67
N VAL A 54 15.07 2.33 -0.14
CA VAL A 54 15.75 2.23 1.17
C VAL A 54 17.03 3.04 1.19
N LEU A 55 17.90 2.90 0.19
CA LEU A 55 19.16 3.65 0.15
C LEU A 55 18.95 5.17 0.10
N GLY A 56 18.00 5.64 -0.70
CA GLY A 56 17.68 7.07 -0.80
C GLY A 56 17.09 7.65 0.49
N ILE A 57 16.10 6.97 1.07
CA ILE A 57 15.47 7.40 2.32
C ILE A 57 16.47 7.32 3.48
N LEU A 58 17.28 6.27 3.57
CA LEU A 58 18.28 6.10 4.64
C LEU A 58 19.32 7.23 4.65
N LYS A 59 19.74 7.72 3.48
CA LYS A 59 20.68 8.85 3.34
C LYS A 59 20.04 10.22 3.60
N SER A 60 18.72 10.31 3.65
CA SER A 60 18.01 11.57 3.96
C SER A 60 18.03 11.90 5.45
N ARG A 61 17.67 13.14 5.80
CA ARG A 61 17.56 13.58 7.20
C ARG A 61 16.36 12.87 7.89
N PRO A 62 16.54 12.25 9.07
CA PRO A 62 15.46 11.51 9.73
C PRO A 62 14.22 12.33 10.09
N ASP A 63 14.39 13.61 10.46
CA ASP A 63 13.32 14.48 10.96
C ASP A 63 12.27 14.85 9.92
N VAL A 64 12.62 14.79 8.62
CA VAL A 64 11.70 15.11 7.52
C VAL A 64 10.94 13.91 6.98
N ARG A 65 11.36 12.67 7.29
CA ARG A 65 10.79 11.45 6.68
C ARG A 65 9.30 11.25 6.97
N LYS A 66 8.82 11.79 8.10
CA LYS A 66 7.39 11.85 8.45
C LYS A 66 6.52 12.66 7.47
N HIS A 67 7.14 13.42 6.57
CA HIS A 67 6.46 14.16 5.49
C HIS A 67 6.51 13.42 4.15
N VAL A 68 7.03 12.19 4.13
CA VAL A 68 7.09 11.34 2.94
C VAL A 68 5.99 10.29 3.02
N TYR A 69 5.18 10.21 1.97
CA TYR A 69 4.11 9.24 1.80
C TYR A 69 4.51 8.26 0.69
N VAL A 70 4.88 7.04 1.05
CA VAL A 70 5.29 6.00 0.11
C VAL A 70 4.06 5.20 -0.31
N ILE A 71 3.68 5.27 -1.58
CA ILE A 71 2.49 4.62 -2.11
C ILE A 71 2.89 3.33 -2.84
N SER A 72 2.28 2.21 -2.45
CA SER A 72 2.40 0.91 -3.12
C SER A 72 1.06 0.17 -3.14
N HIS A 73 0.87 -0.74 -4.10
CA HIS A 73 -0.34 -1.57 -4.22
C HIS A 73 -0.12 -3.07 -4.06
N SER A 74 1.13 -3.56 -4.10
CA SER A 74 1.40 -4.99 -4.24
C SER A 74 2.14 -5.57 -3.03
N ASN A 75 1.72 -6.76 -2.61
CA ASN A 75 2.46 -7.58 -1.65
C ASN A 75 3.80 -8.09 -2.21
N TRP A 76 4.07 -7.90 -3.50
CA TRP A 76 5.37 -8.19 -4.10
C TRP A 76 6.52 -7.47 -3.39
N ASN A 77 6.26 -6.27 -2.85
CA ASN A 77 7.25 -5.49 -2.09
C ASN A 77 7.57 -6.07 -0.70
N ASP A 78 6.82 -7.08 -0.25
CA ASP A 78 7.02 -7.71 1.07
C ASP A 78 8.26 -8.58 1.12
N GLY A 79 8.93 -8.76 -0.03
CA GLY A 79 10.10 -9.61 -0.15
C GLY A 79 9.77 -11.04 -0.55
N LEU A 80 8.50 -11.32 -0.86
CA LEU A 80 7.92 -12.66 -0.83
C LEU A 80 7.65 -13.24 -2.22
N VAL A 81 8.72 -13.36 -3.03
CA VAL A 81 8.59 -13.95 -4.38
C VAL A 81 9.55 -15.10 -4.59
N THR A 82 9.02 -16.18 -5.19
CA THR A 82 9.71 -17.47 -5.34
C THR A 82 10.96 -17.44 -6.24
N ARG A 83 11.16 -16.38 -7.03
CA ARG A 83 12.21 -16.29 -8.05
C ARG A 83 13.14 -15.08 -7.90
N TYR A 84 13.01 -14.32 -6.82
CA TYR A 84 13.85 -13.15 -6.59
C TYR A 84 14.13 -13.00 -5.09
N SER A 85 15.41 -12.90 -4.74
CA SER A 85 15.83 -12.62 -3.37
C SER A 85 15.93 -11.11 -3.19
N PHE A 86 15.13 -10.58 -2.28
CA PHE A 86 15.19 -9.18 -1.91
C PHE A 86 16.23 -8.96 -0.83
N LYS A 87 17.13 -8.00 -1.04
CA LYS A 87 17.97 -7.45 0.04
C LYS A 87 17.18 -6.58 0.99
N ASN A 88 16.17 -5.89 0.46
CA ASN A 88 15.28 -5.03 1.23
C ASN A 88 13.82 -5.24 0.84
N THR A 89 12.94 -5.15 1.83
CA THR A 89 11.48 -5.31 1.72
C THR A 89 10.77 -4.02 2.12
N LYS A 90 9.43 -3.97 2.00
CA LYS A 90 8.67 -2.80 2.44
C LYS A 90 8.86 -2.48 3.91
N ARG A 91 9.16 -3.49 4.74
CA ARG A 91 9.42 -3.31 6.19
C ARG A 91 10.63 -2.44 6.42
N ASP A 92 11.69 -2.62 5.63
CA ASP A 92 12.87 -1.77 5.71
C ASP A 92 12.53 -0.31 5.38
N VAL A 93 11.58 -0.07 4.47
CA VAL A 93 11.12 1.30 4.15
C VAL A 93 10.30 1.87 5.31
N ILE A 94 9.33 1.12 5.83
CA ILE A 94 8.47 1.54 6.96
C ILE A 94 9.32 1.91 8.18
N GLN A 95 10.34 1.11 8.49
CA GLN A 95 11.23 1.34 9.64
C GLN A 95 12.08 2.60 9.54
N LEU A 96 12.17 3.23 8.35
CA LEU A 96 12.88 4.51 8.20
C LEU A 96 12.06 5.71 8.66
N GLY A 97 10.79 5.53 9.05
CA GLY A 97 9.93 6.57 9.61
C GLY A 97 9.15 7.37 8.56
N VAL A 98 8.83 6.75 7.42
CA VAL A 98 7.94 7.30 6.39
C VAL A 98 6.51 6.80 6.57
N ASN A 99 5.53 7.48 5.97
CA ASN A 99 4.14 7.02 5.94
C ASN A 99 3.97 6.01 4.80
N TRP A 100 3.77 4.73 5.11
CA TRP A 100 3.47 3.72 4.10
C TRP A 100 1.97 3.69 3.78
N ILE A 101 1.64 3.90 2.51
CA ILE A 101 0.29 3.95 1.97
C ILE A 101 0.10 2.71 1.09
N GLN A 102 -0.44 1.66 1.69
CA GLN A 102 -0.85 0.47 0.97
C GLN A 102 -2.25 0.69 0.39
N ILE A 103 -2.35 0.72 -0.93
CA ILE A 103 -3.64 0.70 -1.63
C ILE A 103 -3.97 -0.74 -2.04
N ARG A 104 -5.23 -0.96 -2.42
CA ARG A 104 -5.71 -2.22 -3.00
C ARG A 104 -4.85 -2.61 -4.20
N ASP A 105 -4.68 -3.91 -4.39
CA ASP A 105 -3.95 -4.43 -5.53
C ASP A 105 -4.60 -4.00 -6.87
N GLN A 106 -3.87 -3.16 -7.60
CA GLN A 106 -4.27 -2.63 -8.91
C GLN A 106 -4.23 -3.68 -10.03
N ASN A 107 -3.57 -4.84 -9.83
CA ASN A 107 -3.62 -5.93 -10.81
C ASN A 107 -5.05 -6.43 -11.05
N ARG A 108 -5.91 -6.38 -10.02
CA ARG A 108 -7.28 -6.92 -10.06
C ARG A 108 -8.12 -6.38 -11.22
N LEU A 109 -7.95 -5.11 -11.57
CA LEU A 109 -8.76 -4.43 -12.58
C LEU A 109 -7.94 -3.96 -13.79
N LEU A 110 -6.61 -4.00 -13.71
CA LEU A 110 -5.74 -3.50 -14.76
C LEU A 110 -4.89 -4.59 -15.43
N ALA A 111 -4.67 -5.74 -14.81
CA ALA A 111 -3.90 -6.83 -15.42
C ALA A 111 -4.84 -7.90 -16.01
N PHE A 112 -4.79 -8.10 -17.33
CA PHE A 112 -5.70 -9.01 -18.05
C PHE A 112 -5.03 -10.29 -18.56
N SER A 113 -3.80 -10.58 -18.12
CA SER A 113 -3.12 -11.84 -18.44
C SER A 113 -2.36 -12.42 -17.23
N PRO A 114 -2.13 -13.75 -17.18
CA PRO A 114 -1.32 -14.36 -16.13
C PRO A 114 0.11 -13.81 -16.07
N TYR A 115 0.66 -13.70 -14.86
CA TYR A 115 2.04 -13.29 -14.68
C TYR A 115 3.03 -14.34 -15.18
N GLY A 116 4.08 -13.91 -15.88
CA GLY A 116 5.18 -14.76 -16.32
C GLY A 116 4.94 -15.52 -17.63
N GLN A 117 3.85 -15.21 -18.34
CA GLN A 117 3.56 -15.74 -19.69
C GLN A 117 3.23 -14.58 -20.64
N PRO A 118 3.60 -14.67 -21.93
CA PRO A 118 3.12 -13.73 -22.93
C PRO A 118 1.59 -13.80 -23.03
N ALA A 119 0.96 -12.64 -23.15
CA ALA A 119 -0.48 -12.56 -23.28
C ALA A 119 -0.98 -13.02 -24.65
N GLN A 120 -2.17 -13.61 -24.70
CA GLN A 120 -2.90 -13.87 -25.94
C GLN A 120 -3.46 -12.56 -26.52
N PRO A 121 -3.66 -12.46 -27.84
CA PRO A 121 -4.18 -11.25 -28.47
C PRO A 121 -5.49 -10.74 -27.86
N GLU A 122 -6.39 -11.64 -27.46
CA GLU A 122 -7.70 -11.33 -26.88
C GLU A 122 -7.58 -10.69 -25.49
N GLU A 123 -6.52 -11.00 -24.73
CA GLU A 123 -6.29 -10.43 -23.40
C GLU A 123 -5.97 -8.91 -23.47
N PHE A 124 -5.57 -8.41 -24.64
CA PHE A 124 -5.35 -6.96 -24.86
C PHE A 124 -6.64 -6.19 -25.18
N GLU A 125 -7.77 -6.86 -25.41
CA GLU A 125 -9.04 -6.24 -25.81
C GLU A 125 -9.44 -5.03 -24.93
N PRO A 126 -9.31 -5.07 -23.59
CA PRO A 126 -9.68 -3.94 -22.73
C PRO A 126 -8.91 -2.64 -23.03
N TYR A 127 -7.78 -2.74 -23.75
CA TYR A 127 -6.91 -1.61 -24.10
C TYR A 127 -6.87 -1.30 -25.60
N PHE A 128 -7.71 -1.91 -26.44
CA PHE A 128 -7.76 -1.59 -27.88
C PHE A 128 -8.11 -0.13 -28.17
N TRP A 129 -8.80 0.57 -27.28
CA TRP A 129 -8.97 2.01 -27.40
C TRP A 129 -7.64 2.78 -27.41
N MET A 130 -6.57 2.27 -26.77
CA MET A 130 -5.25 2.89 -26.86
C MET A 130 -4.63 2.70 -28.24
N ARG A 131 -4.82 1.52 -28.86
CA ARG A 131 -4.39 1.20 -30.23
C ARG A 131 -5.08 2.12 -31.24
N ASP A 132 -6.37 2.32 -31.04
CA ASP A 132 -7.26 3.00 -31.99
C ASP A 132 -7.38 4.51 -31.72
N SER A 133 -6.76 5.02 -30.65
CA SER A 133 -6.80 6.44 -30.28
C SER A 133 -6.22 7.33 -31.38
N GLU A 134 -6.83 8.51 -31.59
CA GLU A 134 -6.29 9.55 -32.48
C GLU A 134 -5.06 10.25 -31.88
N ASP A 135 -4.87 10.21 -30.56
CA ASP A 135 -3.73 10.82 -29.90
C ASP A 135 -2.47 9.94 -30.04
N PRO A 136 -1.41 10.42 -30.74
CA PRO A 136 -0.17 9.67 -30.88
C PRO A 136 0.51 9.34 -29.54
N LYS A 137 0.29 10.12 -28.48
CA LYS A 137 0.82 9.83 -27.14
C LYS A 137 0.12 8.62 -26.54
N VAL A 138 -1.19 8.49 -26.74
CA VAL A 138 -1.96 7.32 -26.26
C VAL A 138 -1.58 6.07 -27.06
N ARG A 139 -1.45 6.17 -28.39
CA ARG A 139 -0.95 5.06 -29.22
C ARG A 139 0.46 4.62 -28.82
N PHE A 140 1.33 5.55 -28.42
CA PHE A 140 2.64 5.20 -27.88
C PHE A 140 2.55 4.33 -26.62
N LEU A 141 1.59 4.57 -25.71
CA LEU A 141 1.37 3.70 -24.55
C LEU A 141 0.96 2.28 -24.96
N TRP A 142 0.08 2.16 -25.96
CA TRP A 142 -0.27 0.87 -26.55
C TRP A 142 0.98 0.13 -27.06
N GLU A 143 1.85 0.80 -27.82
CA GLU A 143 3.09 0.18 -28.30
C GLU A 143 3.99 -0.30 -27.16
N ARG A 144 4.08 0.45 -26.05
CA ARG A 144 4.86 0.02 -24.88
C ARG A 144 4.23 -1.19 -24.19
N MET A 145 2.90 -1.26 -24.14
CA MET A 145 2.16 -2.41 -23.61
C MET A 145 2.35 -3.66 -24.48
N VAL A 146 2.43 -3.51 -25.81
CA VAL A 146 2.77 -4.63 -26.71
C VAL A 146 4.19 -5.11 -26.47
N VAL A 147 5.15 -4.19 -26.28
CA VAL A 147 6.56 -4.52 -25.99
C VAL A 147 6.73 -5.21 -24.63
N SER A 148 5.93 -4.86 -23.62
CA SER A 148 5.93 -5.59 -22.32
C SER A 148 5.34 -7.00 -22.44
N THR A 149 4.72 -7.33 -23.57
CA THR A 149 4.02 -8.60 -23.85
C THR A 149 2.84 -8.88 -22.94
N ARG A 150 2.39 -7.90 -22.15
CA ARG A 150 1.30 -8.05 -21.18
C ARG A 150 0.43 -6.79 -21.10
N PRO A 151 -0.91 -6.93 -21.13
CA PRO A 151 -1.87 -5.85 -20.85
C PRO A 151 -1.95 -5.60 -19.35
N ASP A 152 -0.89 -5.03 -18.79
CA ASP A 152 -0.71 -4.84 -17.35
C ASP A 152 -0.04 -3.47 -17.06
N PRO A 153 -0.82 -2.39 -17.00
CA PRO A 153 -0.36 -1.09 -16.53
C PRO A 153 -0.64 -0.90 -15.02
N SER A 154 -0.75 -1.95 -14.21
CA SER A 154 -1.25 -1.87 -12.82
C SER A 154 -0.51 -0.87 -11.93
N ASP A 155 0.81 -0.73 -12.08
CA ASP A 155 1.62 0.27 -11.36
C ASP A 155 1.10 1.71 -11.54
N SER A 156 0.52 2.02 -12.71
CA SER A 156 -0.07 3.35 -12.97
C SER A 156 -1.30 3.64 -12.11
N GLY A 157 -1.94 2.60 -11.55
CA GLY A 157 -3.07 2.74 -10.64
C GLY A 157 -2.71 3.48 -9.35
N MET A 158 -1.44 3.42 -8.92
CA MET A 158 -0.95 4.22 -7.79
C MET A 158 -0.92 5.72 -8.10
N ALA A 159 -0.56 6.09 -9.33
CA ALA A 159 -0.60 7.49 -9.77
C ALA A 159 -2.04 7.97 -9.95
N TYR A 160 -2.92 7.10 -10.47
CA TYR A 160 -4.35 7.36 -10.53
C TYR A 160 -4.95 7.58 -9.13
N PHE A 161 -4.61 6.73 -8.16
CA PHE A 161 -4.98 6.92 -6.76
C PHE A 161 -4.44 8.23 -6.20
N LEU A 162 -3.17 8.57 -6.45
CA LEU A 162 -2.62 9.83 -5.96
C LEU A 162 -3.40 11.05 -6.50
N LEU A 163 -3.83 11.00 -7.76
CA LEU A 163 -4.63 12.04 -8.39
C LEU A 163 -6.08 12.10 -7.89
N THR A 164 -6.67 10.96 -7.50
CA THR A 164 -8.14 10.83 -7.37
C THR A 164 -8.63 10.28 -6.05
N GLY A 165 -7.78 9.62 -5.27
CA GLY A 165 -8.13 8.80 -4.11
C GLY A 165 -8.94 7.53 -4.43
N ASP A 166 -9.18 7.24 -5.71
CA ASP A 166 -9.87 6.04 -6.18
C ASP A 166 -8.87 4.90 -6.39
N GLU A 167 -9.07 3.81 -5.65
CA GLU A 167 -8.24 2.60 -5.70
C GLU A 167 -8.77 1.55 -6.70
N GLU A 168 -9.79 1.90 -7.47
CA GLU A 168 -10.44 0.99 -8.42
C GLU A 168 -10.27 1.51 -9.85
N ALA A 169 -9.07 1.95 -10.20
CA ALA A 169 -8.72 2.26 -11.59
C ALA A 169 -9.05 1.07 -12.50
N ASP A 170 -9.62 1.35 -13.67
CA ASP A 170 -10.01 0.35 -14.67
C ASP A 170 -9.77 0.92 -16.09
N PRO A 171 -9.81 0.08 -17.15
CA PRO A 171 -9.58 0.54 -18.51
C PRO A 171 -10.54 1.63 -18.99
N ALA A 172 -11.79 1.65 -18.52
CA ALA A 172 -12.77 2.67 -18.89
C ALA A 172 -12.43 4.03 -18.26
N LYS A 173 -12.04 4.04 -16.98
CA LYS A 173 -11.52 5.23 -16.29
C LYS A 173 -10.24 5.74 -16.98
N TYR A 174 -9.37 4.84 -17.41
CA TYR A 174 -8.16 5.20 -18.17
C TYR A 174 -8.48 5.78 -19.54
N LYS A 175 -9.44 5.20 -20.27
CA LYS A 175 -9.90 5.77 -21.54
C LYS A 175 -10.43 7.19 -21.33
N ARG A 176 -11.29 7.41 -20.33
CA ARG A 176 -11.81 8.75 -20.02
C ARG A 176 -10.69 9.74 -19.74
N LEU A 177 -9.70 9.36 -18.92
CA LEU A 177 -8.59 10.23 -18.56
C LEU A 177 -7.64 10.50 -19.75
N PHE A 178 -7.16 9.44 -20.40
CA PHE A 178 -6.08 9.55 -21.37
C PHE A 178 -6.56 9.86 -22.78
N ASP A 179 -7.68 9.30 -23.23
CA ASP A 179 -8.17 9.46 -24.60
C ASP A 179 -9.18 10.61 -24.68
N GLU A 180 -10.17 10.61 -23.79
CA GLU A 180 -11.25 11.63 -23.78
C GLU A 180 -10.87 12.90 -23.01
N LYS A 181 -9.70 12.91 -22.35
CA LYS A 181 -9.14 14.05 -21.58
C LYS A 181 -10.05 14.53 -20.44
N VAL A 182 -10.88 13.63 -19.91
CA VAL A 182 -11.74 13.91 -18.76
C VAL A 182 -10.97 13.60 -17.48
N VAL A 183 -10.51 14.66 -16.81
CA VAL A 183 -9.84 14.53 -15.52
C VAL A 183 -10.88 14.13 -14.46
N PRO A 184 -10.75 12.96 -13.82
CA PRO A 184 -11.66 12.53 -12.77
C PRO A 184 -11.60 13.48 -11.57
N ARG A 185 -12.77 13.76 -10.98
CA ARG A 185 -12.82 14.49 -9.71
C ARG A 185 -12.28 13.60 -8.59
N PRO A 186 -11.37 14.09 -7.74
CA PRO A 186 -10.92 13.33 -6.59
C PRO A 186 -12.08 13.03 -5.62
N VAL A 187 -12.02 11.88 -4.96
CA VAL A 187 -12.93 11.54 -3.86
C VAL A 187 -12.66 12.50 -2.69
N ASP A 188 -13.72 12.92 -1.99
CA ASP A 188 -13.56 13.80 -0.84
C ASP A 188 -12.94 13.02 0.35
N VAL A 189 -13.44 11.81 0.62
CA VAL A 189 -12.96 10.91 1.67
C VAL A 189 -13.11 9.46 1.20
N ARG A 190 -12.07 8.63 1.40
CA ARG A 190 -12.10 7.19 1.15
C ARG A 190 -13.12 6.52 2.08
N SER A 191 -13.94 5.64 1.49
CA SER A 191 -14.91 4.83 2.24
C SER A 191 -14.25 3.76 3.11
N THR A 192 -13.03 3.32 2.75
CA THR A 192 -12.30 2.30 3.49
C THR A 192 -10.80 2.61 3.47
N VAL A 193 -10.15 2.40 4.61
CA VAL A 193 -8.68 2.39 4.73
C VAL A 193 -8.27 1.13 5.47
N ARG A 194 -7.44 0.28 4.87
CA ARG A 194 -6.90 -0.92 5.51
C ARG A 194 -5.41 -0.74 5.81
N ILE A 195 -5.02 -1.13 7.01
CA ILE A 195 -3.63 -1.21 7.45
C ILE A 195 -3.35 -2.68 7.75
N GLU A 196 -2.60 -3.31 6.85
CA GLU A 196 -2.13 -4.70 7.03
C GLU A 196 -1.19 -4.80 8.25
N ALA A 197 -1.13 -5.94 8.91
CA ALA A 197 -0.35 -6.14 10.14
C ALA A 197 1.14 -5.81 9.94
N GLU A 198 1.69 -6.17 8.78
CA GLU A 198 3.08 -5.86 8.42
C GLU A 198 3.33 -4.36 8.14
N ASN A 199 2.27 -3.55 7.97
CA ASN A 199 2.39 -2.10 7.80
C ASN A 199 2.49 -1.36 9.14
N PHE A 200 2.29 -2.03 10.27
CA PHE A 200 2.46 -1.42 11.59
C PHE A 200 3.94 -1.16 11.90
N ILE A 201 4.27 0.04 12.36
CA ILE A 201 5.65 0.43 12.68
C ILE A 201 6.15 -0.39 13.88
N THR A 202 5.36 -0.45 14.95
CA THR A 202 5.68 -1.19 16.16
C THR A 202 4.99 -2.54 16.16
N LEU A 203 5.76 -3.60 16.44
CA LEU A 203 5.31 -4.99 16.60
C LEU A 203 5.92 -5.56 17.89
N ASP A 204 5.38 -5.21 19.05
CA ASP A 204 5.88 -5.71 20.33
C ASP A 204 5.28 -7.08 20.62
N GLY A 205 6.12 -8.10 20.88
CA GLY A 205 5.63 -9.46 21.13
C GLY A 205 5.11 -10.17 19.88
N TYR A 206 5.35 -9.61 18.69
CA TYR A 206 4.97 -10.15 17.40
C TYR A 206 6.19 -10.23 16.48
N GLU A 207 6.23 -11.30 15.69
CA GLU A 207 7.06 -11.39 14.48
C GLU A 207 6.15 -11.48 13.26
N LEU A 208 6.70 -11.26 12.07
CA LEU A 208 5.94 -11.41 10.83
C LEU A 208 6.17 -12.78 10.23
N GLU A 209 5.09 -13.48 9.92
CA GLU A 209 5.12 -14.78 9.28
C GLU A 209 4.42 -14.74 7.93
N ILE A 210 4.97 -15.50 6.99
CA ILE A 210 4.44 -15.62 5.63
C ILE A 210 3.58 -16.87 5.57
N THR A 211 2.33 -16.71 5.18
CA THR A 211 1.36 -17.82 5.08
C THR A 211 0.91 -18.02 3.64
N ASP A 212 0.44 -19.21 3.26
CA ASP A 212 0.28 -19.47 1.84
C ASP A 212 -0.93 -18.75 1.20
N ARG A 213 -2.09 -18.63 1.88
CA ARG A 213 -3.32 -18.02 1.29
C ARG A 213 -4.36 -17.46 2.27
N ALA A 214 -4.26 -17.70 3.57
CA ALA A 214 -5.37 -17.45 4.49
C ALA A 214 -5.42 -16.01 5.04
N ALA A 215 -4.24 -15.40 5.24
CA ALA A 215 -4.07 -14.00 5.63
C ALA A 215 -4.17 -13.07 4.41
N SER A 216 -4.57 -11.82 4.64
CA SER A 216 -4.40 -10.74 3.66
C SER A 216 -2.93 -10.63 3.29
N HIS A 217 -2.67 -10.35 2.01
CA HIS A 217 -1.32 -10.23 1.46
C HIS A 217 -0.36 -11.39 1.71
N ARG A 218 -0.83 -12.53 2.26
CA ARG A 218 -0.02 -13.70 2.63
C ARG A 218 0.97 -13.44 3.76
N THR A 219 0.73 -12.42 4.58
CA THR A 219 1.57 -12.08 5.73
C THR A 219 0.69 -11.87 6.95
N GLU A 220 1.15 -12.30 8.12
CA GLU A 220 0.46 -12.09 9.39
C GLU A 220 1.46 -11.68 10.48
N ALA A 221 0.97 -11.02 11.53
CA ALA A 221 1.72 -10.87 12.76
C ALA A 221 1.47 -12.08 13.67
N THR A 222 2.52 -12.88 13.89
CA THR A 222 2.51 -14.09 14.72
C THR A 222 3.11 -13.80 16.10
N PRO A 223 2.46 -14.26 17.19
CA PRO A 223 2.99 -14.10 18.55
C PRO A 223 4.39 -14.70 18.72
N ILE A 224 5.28 -13.97 19.39
CA ILE A 224 6.57 -14.51 19.83
C ILE A 224 6.34 -15.36 21.10
N GLY A 225 6.85 -16.58 21.11
CA GLY A 225 6.72 -17.50 22.24
C GLY A 225 7.25 -16.92 23.56
N GLY A 226 6.50 -17.11 24.65
CA GLY A 226 6.86 -16.63 25.98
C GLY A 226 6.48 -15.18 26.29
N VAL A 227 5.71 -14.52 25.40
CA VAL A 227 5.17 -13.18 25.61
C VAL A 227 3.70 -13.25 25.98
N ASP A 228 3.31 -12.63 27.11
CA ASP A 228 1.92 -12.62 27.60
C ASP A 228 1.05 -11.51 26.99
N VAL A 229 1.68 -10.52 26.35
CA VAL A 229 1.02 -9.37 25.72
C VAL A 229 1.70 -9.01 24.41
N GLY A 230 0.97 -9.14 23.30
CA GLY A 230 1.37 -8.65 21.99
C GLY A 230 0.74 -7.28 21.70
N ARG A 231 1.45 -6.41 20.97
CA ARG A 231 0.95 -5.08 20.58
C ARG A 231 1.41 -4.71 19.18
N ILE A 232 0.49 -4.16 18.38
CA ILE A 232 0.82 -3.53 17.10
C ILE A 232 0.39 -2.06 17.12
N ARG A 233 1.25 -1.13 16.67
CA ARG A 233 0.96 0.33 16.65
C ARG A 233 1.53 1.05 15.43
N THR A 234 0.79 2.04 14.94
CA THR A 234 1.23 2.93 13.86
C THR A 234 0.47 4.26 13.89
N SER A 235 0.99 5.28 13.23
CA SER A 235 0.27 6.55 13.03
C SER A 235 -0.75 6.42 11.90
N PHE A 236 -1.96 6.94 12.11
CA PHE A 236 -2.98 7.06 11.08
C PHE A 236 -2.84 8.40 10.36
N ASP A 237 -2.07 8.41 9.30
CA ASP A 237 -1.94 9.55 8.39
C ASP A 237 -1.97 9.06 6.95
N GLN A 238 -3.14 9.11 6.33
CA GLN A 238 -3.44 8.46 5.07
C GLN A 238 -4.08 9.46 4.10
N PRO A 239 -3.68 9.50 2.82
CA PRO A 239 -4.30 10.36 1.82
C PRO A 239 -5.80 10.10 1.70
N TYR A 240 -6.54 11.15 1.36
CA TYR A 240 -7.99 11.11 1.16
C TYR A 240 -8.74 10.60 2.41
N THR A 241 -8.26 10.95 3.60
CA THR A 241 -8.99 10.77 4.86
C THR A 241 -9.42 12.12 5.43
N ALA A 242 -10.54 12.14 6.16
CA ALA A 242 -10.97 13.36 6.82
C ALA A 242 -10.06 13.65 8.01
N ALA A 243 -9.75 14.93 8.26
CA ALA A 243 -8.93 15.34 9.41
C ALA A 243 -9.43 14.77 10.74
N ARG A 244 -10.75 14.63 10.89
CA ARG A 244 -11.42 13.96 12.01
C ARG A 244 -12.80 13.46 11.58
N THR A 245 -13.08 12.16 11.74
CA THR A 245 -14.39 11.57 11.43
C THR A 245 -14.62 10.27 12.21
N ARG A 246 -15.77 9.63 12.03
CA ARG A 246 -16.12 8.36 12.68
C ARG A 246 -16.06 7.18 11.71
N TYR A 247 -15.47 6.09 12.20
CA TYR A 247 -15.29 4.84 11.48
C TYR A 247 -15.87 3.67 12.27
N ASP A 248 -16.32 2.65 11.54
CA ASP A 248 -16.43 1.30 12.08
C ASP A 248 -15.07 0.62 11.85
N VAL A 249 -14.37 0.32 12.95
CA VAL A 249 -13.00 -0.22 12.93
C VAL A 249 -13.06 -1.73 13.07
N GLU A 250 -12.68 -2.43 12.02
CA GLU A 250 -12.58 -3.89 11.96
C GLU A 250 -11.15 -4.34 12.29
N VAL A 251 -11.01 -5.28 13.20
CA VAL A 251 -9.74 -5.96 13.50
C VAL A 251 -9.88 -7.43 13.11
N ARG A 252 -9.03 -7.88 12.19
CA ARG A 252 -9.00 -9.28 11.74
C ARG A 252 -7.91 -10.06 12.46
N TYR A 253 -8.29 -11.19 13.05
CA TYR A 253 -7.43 -12.04 13.88
C TYR A 253 -7.76 -13.52 13.71
N PHE A 254 -6.84 -14.39 14.14
CA PHE A 254 -7.04 -15.84 14.08
C PHE A 254 -7.64 -16.39 15.38
N ASP A 255 -8.81 -17.03 15.31
CA ASP A 255 -9.45 -17.74 16.42
C ASP A 255 -8.90 -19.18 16.52
N GLU A 256 -7.95 -19.37 17.44
CA GLU A 256 -7.31 -20.67 17.70
C GLU A 256 -8.16 -21.55 18.64
N ARG A 257 -8.21 -22.86 18.37
CA ARG A 257 -9.05 -23.77 19.16
C ARG A 257 -8.49 -23.95 20.57
N GLY A 258 -9.32 -23.70 21.58
CA GLY A 258 -8.94 -23.84 22.99
C GLY A 258 -8.11 -22.68 23.54
N GLN A 259 -7.87 -21.62 22.75
CA GLN A 259 -7.18 -20.42 23.20
C GLN A 259 -8.11 -19.21 23.12
N ARG A 260 -8.27 -18.51 24.24
CA ARG A 260 -9.09 -17.29 24.31
C ARG A 260 -8.17 -16.10 24.57
N SER A 261 -8.00 -15.28 23.54
CA SER A 261 -7.17 -14.08 23.55
C SER A 261 -8.08 -12.88 23.78
N ARG A 262 -7.62 -11.94 24.61
CA ARG A 262 -8.33 -10.69 24.90
C ARG A 262 -7.69 -9.55 24.13
N PHE A 263 -8.49 -8.83 23.34
CA PHE A 263 -8.06 -7.76 22.46
C PHE A 263 -8.61 -6.42 22.92
N ALA A 264 -7.89 -5.34 22.64
CA ALA A 264 -8.39 -3.98 22.82
C ALA A 264 -7.85 -3.03 21.75
N LEU A 265 -8.73 -2.21 21.18
CA LEU A 265 -8.37 -1.14 20.25
C LEU A 265 -7.97 0.11 21.04
N PHE A 266 -6.80 0.67 20.71
CA PHE A 266 -6.27 1.90 21.28
C PHE A 266 -6.18 3.01 20.23
N LEU A 267 -6.50 4.23 20.66
CA LEU A 267 -6.12 5.46 19.97
C LEU A 267 -5.36 6.37 20.94
N ASN A 268 -4.16 6.81 20.57
CA ASN A 268 -3.28 7.65 21.38
C ASN A 268 -3.10 7.11 22.82
N GLY A 269 -2.83 5.81 22.92
CA GLY A 269 -2.65 5.11 24.20
C GLY A 269 -3.92 4.94 25.05
N ARG A 270 -5.11 5.30 24.53
CA ARG A 270 -6.40 5.13 25.24
C ARG A 270 -7.29 4.11 24.56
N ALA A 271 -7.83 3.16 25.32
CA ALA A 271 -8.79 2.19 24.82
C ALA A 271 -10.08 2.89 24.35
N ARG A 272 -10.59 2.56 23.16
CA ARG A 272 -11.78 3.21 22.56
C ARG A 272 -13.08 2.43 22.71
N ALA A 273 -13.01 1.21 23.20
CA ALA A 273 -14.15 0.38 23.55
C ALA A 273 -13.76 -0.59 24.66
N SER A 274 -14.76 -1.30 25.19
CA SER A 274 -14.51 -2.49 26.00
C SER A 274 -13.67 -3.49 25.20
N ALA A 275 -12.69 -4.10 25.87
CA ALA A 275 -11.97 -5.22 25.29
C ALA A 275 -12.93 -6.35 24.92
N TRP A 276 -12.60 -7.11 23.87
CA TRP A 276 -13.32 -8.31 23.46
C TRP A 276 -12.42 -9.53 23.60
N GLU A 277 -13.02 -10.71 23.59
CA GLU A 277 -12.30 -11.98 23.63
C GLU A 277 -12.59 -12.79 22.37
N SER A 278 -11.60 -13.53 21.87
CA SER A 278 -11.84 -14.57 20.88
C SER A 278 -12.74 -15.67 21.48
N ALA A 279 -13.44 -16.38 20.59
CA ALA A 279 -14.34 -17.45 20.97
C ALA A 279 -13.56 -18.68 21.49
N GLY A 280 -12.34 -18.88 20.99
CA GLY A 280 -11.51 -20.06 21.26
C GLY A 280 -12.07 -21.33 20.63
N THR A 281 -12.91 -21.19 19.60
CA THR A 281 -13.64 -22.30 18.98
C THR A 281 -12.90 -22.94 17.83
N GLY A 282 -11.86 -22.27 17.29
CA GLY A 282 -11.13 -22.73 16.12
C GLY A 282 -11.80 -22.31 14.82
N GLN A 283 -12.44 -21.13 14.77
CA GLN A 283 -13.05 -20.61 13.54
C GLN A 283 -12.02 -20.19 12.48
N GLY A 284 -10.74 -20.10 12.84
CA GLY A 284 -9.70 -19.56 11.97
C GLY A 284 -9.82 -18.05 11.86
N TRP A 285 -9.55 -17.48 10.68
CA TRP A 285 -9.63 -16.04 10.47
C TRP A 285 -11.04 -15.49 10.66
N THR A 286 -11.17 -14.56 11.60
CA THR A 286 -12.43 -13.88 11.91
C THR A 286 -12.16 -12.41 12.19
N SER A 287 -13.23 -11.61 12.27
CA SER A 287 -13.14 -10.17 12.47
C SER A 287 -14.04 -9.72 13.62
N HIS A 288 -13.59 -8.69 14.34
CA HIS A 288 -14.40 -7.96 15.30
C HIS A 288 -14.47 -6.49 14.89
N THR A 289 -15.68 -5.92 14.88
CA THR A 289 -15.90 -4.52 14.51
C THR A 289 -16.26 -3.70 15.73
N ILE A 290 -15.44 -2.69 16.02
CA ILE A 290 -15.74 -1.64 16.98
C ILE A 290 -16.44 -0.51 16.22
N SER A 291 -17.71 -0.29 16.50
CA SER A 291 -18.49 0.75 15.82
C SER A 291 -18.24 2.16 16.37
N ASP A 292 -18.45 3.14 15.50
CA ASP A 292 -18.53 4.57 15.86
C ASP A 292 -17.27 5.13 16.55
N VAL A 293 -16.10 4.67 16.13
CA VAL A 293 -14.82 5.14 16.63
C VAL A 293 -14.44 6.43 15.92
N GLU A 294 -14.35 7.53 16.66
CA GLU A 294 -13.80 8.78 16.15
C GLU A 294 -12.28 8.66 16.00
N VAL A 295 -11.75 8.95 14.81
CA VAL A 295 -10.32 8.91 14.47
C VAL A 295 -9.95 10.23 13.81
N SER A 296 -8.78 10.77 14.16
CA SER A 296 -8.19 11.96 13.55
C SER A 296 -6.89 11.60 12.83
N VAL A 297 -6.54 12.37 11.80
CA VAL A 297 -5.22 12.29 11.17
C VAL A 297 -4.15 12.59 12.22
N GLY A 298 -3.12 11.74 12.27
CA GLY A 298 -2.05 11.78 13.26
C GLY A 298 -2.32 10.99 14.55
N ASP A 299 -3.52 10.41 14.72
CA ASP A 299 -3.77 9.50 15.84
C ASP A 299 -2.87 8.25 15.72
N GLU A 300 -2.27 7.80 16.82
CA GLU A 300 -1.67 6.48 16.90
C GLU A 300 -2.78 5.44 17.08
N ILE A 301 -2.94 4.56 16.09
CA ILE A 301 -3.83 3.41 16.15
C ILE A 301 -3.07 2.16 16.55
N GLY A 302 -3.66 1.37 17.46
CA GLY A 302 -3.05 0.13 17.89
C GLY A 302 -4.02 -0.91 18.42
N VAL A 303 -3.56 -2.15 18.45
CA VAL A 303 -4.27 -3.29 19.03
C VAL A 303 -3.35 -3.95 20.04
N ASP A 304 -3.80 -4.05 21.29
CA ASP A 304 -3.15 -4.88 22.31
C ASP A 304 -3.89 -6.22 22.40
N VAL A 305 -3.15 -7.31 22.52
CA VAL A 305 -3.65 -8.68 22.68
C VAL A 305 -3.02 -9.30 23.92
N SER A 306 -3.82 -9.86 24.81
CA SER A 306 -3.41 -10.42 26.11
C SER A 306 -4.00 -11.82 26.33
N GLY A 307 -3.36 -12.62 27.19
CA GLY A 307 -3.63 -14.06 27.29
C GLY A 307 -2.70 -14.82 26.32
N PRO A 308 -3.08 -16.01 25.83
CA PRO A 308 -2.38 -16.60 24.67
C PRO A 308 -2.52 -15.60 23.52
N PRO A 309 -1.46 -14.94 23.04
CA PRO A 309 -1.63 -13.92 22.02
C PRO A 309 -2.10 -14.59 20.72
N ALA A 310 -2.99 -13.92 20.00
CA ALA A 310 -3.52 -14.41 18.72
C ALA A 310 -2.76 -13.78 17.56
N ARG A 311 -2.80 -14.43 16.39
CA ARG A 311 -2.28 -13.88 15.15
C ARG A 311 -3.17 -12.76 14.63
N LEU A 312 -2.57 -11.72 14.04
CA LEU A 312 -3.26 -10.53 13.51
C LEU A 312 -3.01 -10.39 12.01
N ASP A 313 -4.04 -10.00 11.27
CA ASP A 313 -4.00 -9.83 9.81
C ASP A 313 -4.03 -8.35 9.41
N TYR A 314 -5.08 -7.62 9.82
CA TYR A 314 -5.18 -6.19 9.53
C TYR A 314 -6.09 -5.45 10.50
N VAL A 315 -6.00 -4.12 10.44
CA VAL A 315 -6.98 -3.18 10.97
C VAL A 315 -7.58 -2.39 9.80
N GLN A 316 -8.90 -2.38 9.67
CA GLN A 316 -9.61 -1.68 8.60
C GLN A 316 -10.58 -0.66 9.18
N LEU A 317 -10.48 0.58 8.70
CA LEU A 317 -11.36 1.68 9.04
C LEU A 317 -12.40 1.83 7.94
N ASN A 318 -13.67 1.61 8.26
CA ASN A 318 -14.79 1.78 7.33
C ASN A 318 -15.51 3.08 7.68
N LEU A 319 -15.52 4.05 6.75
CA LEU A 319 -16.16 5.34 6.97
C LEU A 319 -17.65 5.11 7.21
N ARG A 320 -18.17 5.60 8.34
CA ARG A 320 -19.61 5.57 8.57
C ARG A 320 -20.28 6.56 7.63
N SER A 321 -21.19 6.07 6.80
CA SER A 321 -22.13 6.94 6.08
C SER A 321 -22.90 7.76 7.12
N ARG A 322 -22.87 9.09 6.97
CA ARG A 322 -23.69 10.00 7.78
C ARG A 322 -25.18 9.73 7.56
#